data_AF-A0A812HEQ7-F1
#
_entry.id   AF-A0A812HEQ7-F1
#
_cell.length_a   1.000
_cell.length_b   1.000
_cell.length_c   1.000
_cell.angle_alpha   90.00
_cell.angle_beta   90.00
_cell.angle_gamma   90.00
#
_symmetry.space_group_name_H-M   'P 1'
#
loop_
_entity.id
_entity.type
_entity.pdbx_description
1 polymer ?
#
loop_
_entity_poly.entity_id
_entity_poly.type
_entity_poly.pdbx_seq_one_letter_code
_entity_poly.pdbx_strand_id
1 'polypeptide(L)'
;MLGVDDPQSVLSSGLAPLFDWKALSQPRHLDFQQFLDSLGVSPLAPPPVLEVARKAAAFPYPPHWTEEIDAASGALYFYHQLRDESSWQHPLTETFQEVLQQVSSFTADQLELDQVASRIEAVLTDIQARAAAELQQWVGPLGEPGCEQYYYNSVTGCSTWEDPCERWRYDIHVRYDLLVGLVAAGGFSASCKRILAVLANACRRFPGGSGASLHRQGYSSHLRAVKEKPIGPWNHEERPKPS
;
A
#
# COMPACT_ATOMS: atom_id res chain seq x y z
N MET A 1 41.70 -7.04 -11.27
CA MET A 1 40.82 -7.41 -10.14
C MET A 1 39.41 -7.00 -10.53
N LEU A 2 38.57 -7.99 -10.79
CA LEU A 2 37.17 -7.83 -11.17
C LEU A 2 36.40 -7.37 -9.92
N GLY A 3 35.92 -6.13 -9.95
CA GLY A 3 34.97 -5.62 -8.98
C GLY A 3 33.59 -6.14 -9.36
N VAL A 4 33.03 -6.94 -8.48
CA VAL A 4 31.78 -7.71 -8.63
C VAL A 4 30.62 -6.77 -8.97
N ASP A 5 29.97 -7.02 -10.10
CA ASP A 5 28.69 -6.43 -10.46
C ASP A 5 27.66 -6.70 -9.36
N ASP A 6 27.12 -5.63 -8.78
CA ASP A 6 26.02 -5.68 -7.82
C ASP A 6 24.75 -6.18 -8.53
N PRO A 7 24.19 -7.35 -8.14
CA PRO A 7 23.03 -7.95 -8.79
C PRO A 7 21.72 -7.16 -8.62
N GLN A 8 21.73 -6.05 -7.87
CA GLN A 8 20.58 -5.14 -7.74
C GLN A 8 20.53 -4.05 -8.82
N SER A 9 21.58 -3.87 -9.64
CA SER A 9 21.61 -2.78 -10.64
C SER A 9 20.79 -3.06 -11.91
N VAL A 10 20.29 -4.29 -12.09
CA VAL A 10 19.60 -4.75 -13.31
C VAL A 10 18.07 -4.61 -13.29
N LEU A 11 17.47 -4.14 -12.19
CA LEU A 11 16.01 -3.88 -12.12
C LEU A 11 15.63 -2.44 -12.49
N SER A 12 16.54 -1.68 -13.11
CA SER A 12 16.29 -0.32 -13.61
C SER A 12 15.42 -0.35 -14.88
N SER A 13 14.15 -0.72 -14.72
CA SER A 13 13.09 -0.51 -15.70
C SER A 13 12.66 0.96 -15.69
N GLY A 14 13.59 1.90 -15.95
CA GLY A 14 13.34 3.25 -16.46
C GLY A 14 12.29 4.15 -15.77
N LEU A 15 11.76 3.78 -14.62
CA LEU A 15 10.81 4.52 -13.83
C LEU A 15 11.46 4.72 -12.47
N ALA A 16 11.88 5.95 -12.18
CA ALA A 16 12.30 6.31 -10.83
C ALA A 16 11.19 5.87 -9.85
N PRO A 17 11.53 5.30 -8.67
CA PRO A 17 10.55 5.02 -7.64
C PRO A 17 9.69 6.26 -7.42
N LEU A 18 8.35 6.12 -7.51
CA LEU A 18 7.45 7.26 -7.36
C LEU A 18 7.63 7.94 -5.98
N PHE A 19 8.13 7.18 -5.00
CA PHE A 19 8.53 7.65 -3.68
C PHE A 19 9.69 6.77 -3.14
N ASP A 20 10.52 7.32 -2.24
CA ASP A 20 11.60 6.57 -1.59
C ASP A 20 11.08 5.83 -0.36
N TRP A 21 10.55 4.62 -0.58
CA TRP A 21 10.04 3.74 0.48
C TRP A 21 11.12 2.84 1.10
N LYS A 22 12.41 3.05 0.78
CA LYS A 22 13.49 2.17 1.23
C LYS A 22 13.70 2.18 2.75
N ALA A 23 13.22 3.22 3.43
CA ALA A 23 13.27 3.32 4.88
C ALA A 23 12.19 2.47 5.60
N LEU A 24 11.23 1.91 4.87
CA LEU A 24 10.17 1.08 5.44
C LEU A 24 10.68 -0.32 5.81
N SER A 25 9.99 -0.92 6.78
CA SER A 25 10.29 -2.27 7.26
C SER A 25 10.16 -3.27 6.11
N GLN A 26 11.17 -4.12 5.95
CA GLN A 26 11.23 -5.13 4.90
C GLN A 26 10.75 -6.49 5.44
N PRO A 27 10.10 -7.32 4.63
CA PRO A 27 9.79 -8.69 5.00
C PRO A 27 11.08 -9.50 5.17
N ARG A 28 11.24 -10.17 6.32
CA ARG A 28 12.40 -11.04 6.65
C ARG A 28 11.96 -12.43 7.05
N HIS A 29 10.78 -12.55 7.65
CA HIS A 29 10.25 -13.79 8.21
C HIS A 29 9.02 -14.31 7.45
N LEU A 30 8.51 -13.55 6.48
CA LEU A 30 7.37 -13.95 5.67
C LEU A 30 7.70 -15.16 4.78
N ASP A 31 7.08 -16.31 5.07
CA ASP A 31 7.15 -17.49 4.22
C ASP A 31 6.25 -17.34 2.99
N PHE A 32 6.77 -17.68 1.81
CA PHE A 32 6.05 -17.48 0.56
C PHE A 32 4.83 -18.40 0.41
N GLN A 33 4.88 -19.64 0.91
CA GLN A 33 3.72 -20.53 0.82
C GLN A 33 2.61 -20.07 1.77
N GLN A 34 2.95 -19.73 3.02
CA GLN A 34 1.98 -19.14 3.96
C GLN A 34 1.37 -17.84 3.42
N PHE A 35 2.18 -17.03 2.74
CA PHE A 35 1.69 -15.83 2.08
C PHE A 35 0.67 -16.15 0.98
N LEU A 36 0.97 -17.09 0.08
CA LEU A 36 0.03 -17.53 -0.95
C LEU A 36 -1.28 -18.07 -0.34
N ASP A 37 -1.17 -18.88 0.71
CA ASP A 37 -2.32 -19.42 1.43
C ASP A 37 -3.18 -18.30 2.03
N SER A 38 -2.56 -17.29 2.64
CA SER A 38 -3.26 -16.12 3.20
C SER A 38 -4.01 -15.30 2.15
N LEU A 39 -3.53 -15.32 0.89
CA LEU A 39 -4.17 -14.66 -0.24
C LEU A 39 -5.19 -15.57 -0.95
N GLY A 40 -5.26 -16.85 -0.61
CA GLY A 40 -6.08 -17.84 -1.31
C GLY A 40 -5.59 -18.17 -2.72
N VAL A 41 -4.28 -17.99 -2.97
CA VAL A 41 -3.66 -18.21 -4.28
C VAL A 41 -3.10 -19.62 -4.33
N SER A 42 -3.53 -20.43 -5.31
CA SER A 42 -2.97 -21.77 -5.47
C SER A 42 -1.48 -21.71 -5.85
N PRO A 43 -0.60 -22.56 -5.28
CA PRO A 43 0.79 -22.68 -5.74
C PRO A 43 0.91 -23.19 -7.18
N LEU A 44 -0.19 -23.68 -7.77
CA LEU A 44 -0.30 -24.10 -9.17
C LEU A 44 -0.97 -23.03 -10.06
N ALA A 45 -1.13 -21.80 -9.57
CA ALA A 45 -1.67 -20.69 -10.35
C ALA A 45 -0.80 -20.39 -11.60
N PRO A 46 -1.36 -19.71 -12.62
CA PRO A 46 -0.61 -19.35 -13.82
C PRO A 46 0.68 -18.57 -13.49
N PRO A 47 1.78 -18.75 -14.25
CA PRO A 47 3.06 -18.10 -13.96
C PRO A 47 3.00 -16.58 -13.77
N PRO A 48 2.20 -15.81 -14.55
CA PRO A 48 2.07 -14.36 -14.31
C PRO A 48 1.52 -14.02 -12.92
N VAL A 49 0.57 -14.82 -12.41
CA VAL A 49 -0.02 -14.64 -11.09
C VAL A 49 1.01 -14.93 -10.00
N LEU A 50 1.76 -16.03 -10.12
CA LEU A 50 2.80 -16.40 -9.16
C LEU A 50 3.96 -15.39 -9.14
N GLU A 51 4.32 -14.82 -10.30
CA GLU A 51 5.37 -13.80 -10.37
C GLU A 51 4.95 -12.50 -9.68
N VAL A 52 3.70 -12.05 -9.91
CA VAL A 52 3.15 -10.90 -9.20
C VAL A 52 3.05 -11.18 -7.71
N ALA A 53 2.65 -12.38 -7.29
CA ALA A 53 2.60 -12.76 -5.88
C ALA A 53 3.99 -12.76 -5.24
N ARG A 54 5.02 -13.26 -5.93
CA ARG A 54 6.40 -13.22 -5.44
C ARG A 54 6.89 -11.78 -5.28
N LYS A 55 6.58 -10.92 -6.25
CA LYS A 55 6.90 -9.49 -6.15
C LYS A 55 6.16 -8.86 -4.97
N ALA A 56 4.88 -9.18 -4.76
CA ALA A 56 4.07 -8.71 -3.64
C ALA A 56 4.66 -9.11 -2.28
N ALA A 57 5.10 -10.36 -2.13
CA ALA A 57 5.74 -10.86 -0.90
C ALA A 57 7.07 -10.15 -0.56
N ALA A 58 7.70 -9.50 -1.53
CA ALA A 58 8.95 -8.76 -1.35
C ALA A 58 8.74 -7.25 -1.14
N PHE A 59 7.50 -6.75 -1.14
CA PHE A 59 7.25 -5.34 -0.85
C PHE A 59 7.55 -5.02 0.60
N PRO A 60 8.06 -3.81 0.90
CA PRO A 60 8.07 -3.31 2.26
C PRO A 60 6.66 -3.33 2.88
N TYR A 61 6.62 -3.30 4.20
CA TYR A 61 5.37 -3.06 4.91
C TYR A 61 4.93 -1.61 4.76
N PRO A 62 3.61 -1.31 4.82
CA PRO A 62 3.14 0.06 4.84
C PRO A 62 3.75 0.87 6.00
N PRO A 63 3.73 2.20 5.91
CA PRO A 63 4.16 3.06 7.00
C PRO A 63 3.55 2.64 8.34
N HIS A 64 4.37 2.65 9.38
CA HIS A 64 4.02 2.23 10.75
C HIS A 64 3.74 0.75 10.97
N TRP A 65 3.84 -0.10 9.94
CA TRP A 65 3.75 -1.55 10.09
C TRP A 65 5.12 -2.22 10.17
N THR A 66 5.22 -3.20 11.06
CA THR A 66 6.35 -4.14 11.14
C THR A 66 5.86 -5.57 11.19
N GLU A 67 6.75 -6.51 10.87
CA GLU A 67 6.56 -7.92 11.19
C GLU A 67 7.25 -8.25 12.51
N GLU A 68 6.67 -9.16 13.26
CA GLU A 68 7.20 -9.63 14.55
C GLU A 68 6.95 -11.13 14.68
N ILE A 69 7.76 -11.80 15.50
CA ILE A 69 7.60 -13.22 15.82
C ILE A 69 7.07 -13.36 17.23
N ASP A 70 5.94 -14.05 17.39
CA ASP A 70 5.40 -14.37 18.70
C ASP A 70 6.35 -15.35 19.42
N ALA A 71 6.82 -14.96 20.61
CA ALA A 71 7.82 -15.73 21.34
C ALA A 71 7.31 -17.11 21.83
N ALA A 72 6.00 -17.26 22.00
CA ALA A 72 5.41 -18.50 22.51
C ALA A 72 5.16 -19.53 21.41
N SER A 73 4.63 -19.10 20.27
CA SER A 73 4.25 -19.95 19.15
C SER A 73 5.28 -19.99 18.01
N GLY A 74 6.16 -18.99 17.92
CA GLY A 74 7.03 -18.77 16.77
C GLY A 74 6.28 -18.27 15.53
N ALA A 75 4.99 -17.93 15.66
CA ALA A 75 4.17 -17.49 14.54
C ALA A 75 4.46 -16.02 14.18
N LEU A 76 4.40 -15.72 12.88
CA LEU A 76 4.51 -14.36 12.35
C LEU A 76 3.21 -13.59 12.62
N TYR A 77 3.35 -12.36 13.11
CA TYR A 77 2.27 -11.38 13.16
C TYR A 77 2.77 -10.01 12.70
N PHE A 78 1.83 -9.12 12.40
CA PHE A 78 2.10 -7.77 11.96
C PHE A 78 1.67 -6.79 13.04
N TYR A 79 2.51 -5.79 13.31
CA TYR A 79 2.30 -4.81 14.36
C TYR A 79 2.23 -3.40 13.79
N HIS A 80 1.24 -2.63 14.21
CA HIS A 80 1.04 -1.24 13.83
C HIS A 80 1.49 -0.31 14.96
N GLN A 81 2.65 0.32 14.78
CA GLN A 81 3.36 1.07 15.81
C GLN A 81 2.57 2.26 16.38
N LEU A 82 1.85 3.01 15.54
CA LEU A 82 1.12 4.20 15.99
C LEU A 82 -0.20 3.90 16.71
N ARG A 83 -0.80 2.75 16.43
CA ARG A 83 -2.11 2.35 16.99
C ARG A 83 -1.99 1.29 18.08
N ASP A 84 -0.78 0.76 18.27
CA ASP A 84 -0.50 -0.36 19.17
C ASP A 84 -1.39 -1.59 18.86
N GLU A 85 -1.63 -1.83 17.57
CA GLU A 85 -2.49 -2.91 17.09
C GLU A 85 -1.65 -4.05 16.52
N SER A 86 -2.10 -5.29 16.71
CA SER A 86 -1.48 -6.48 16.13
C SER A 86 -2.50 -7.26 15.27
N SER A 87 -2.00 -7.85 14.18
CA SER A 87 -2.80 -8.57 13.20
C SER A 87 -2.08 -9.84 12.75
N TRP A 88 -2.82 -10.93 12.59
CA TRP A 88 -2.31 -12.15 11.95
C TRP A 88 -2.38 -12.09 10.43
N GLN A 89 -3.08 -11.10 9.87
CA GLN A 89 -3.21 -10.88 8.44
C GLN A 89 -2.25 -9.80 7.97
N HIS A 90 -1.66 -10.00 6.80
CA HIS A 90 -0.76 -9.04 6.17
C HIS A 90 -1.51 -7.72 5.93
N PRO A 91 -0.92 -6.54 6.24
CA PRO A 91 -1.62 -5.25 6.16
C PRO A 91 -2.05 -4.85 4.74
N LEU A 92 -1.52 -5.53 3.72
CA LEU A 92 -1.88 -5.37 2.30
C LEU A 92 -2.63 -6.57 1.71
N THR A 93 -3.17 -7.50 2.53
CA THR A 93 -3.89 -8.69 2.04
C THR A 93 -4.96 -8.32 1.01
N GLU A 94 -5.81 -7.32 1.30
CA GLU A 94 -6.87 -6.87 0.39
C GLU A 94 -6.30 -6.31 -0.92
N THR A 95 -5.33 -5.41 -0.83
CA THR A 95 -4.64 -4.83 -1.99
C THR A 95 -4.05 -5.91 -2.91
N PHE A 96 -3.38 -6.90 -2.31
CA PHE A 96 -2.76 -8.00 -3.07
C PHE A 96 -3.80 -8.92 -3.70
N GLN A 97 -4.86 -9.28 -2.99
CA GLN A 97 -5.96 -10.09 -3.53
C GLN A 97 -6.60 -9.40 -4.75
N GLU A 98 -6.92 -8.11 -4.64
CA GLU A 98 -7.50 -7.36 -5.75
C GLU A 98 -6.56 -7.30 -6.97
N VAL A 99 -5.26 -7.03 -6.75
CA VAL A 99 -4.27 -7.01 -7.83
C VAL A 99 -4.15 -8.39 -8.48
N LEU A 100 -4.04 -9.46 -7.71
CA LEU A 100 -3.91 -10.82 -8.26
C LEU A 100 -5.18 -11.27 -8.97
N GLN A 101 -6.36 -10.81 -8.54
CA GLN A 101 -7.61 -11.03 -9.26
C GLN A 101 -7.58 -10.35 -10.64
N GLN A 102 -7.09 -9.11 -10.74
CA GLN A 102 -6.91 -8.43 -12.02
C GLN A 102 -5.95 -9.20 -12.93
N VAL A 103 -4.78 -9.61 -12.42
CA VAL A 103 -3.76 -10.36 -13.19
C VAL A 103 -4.30 -11.71 -13.66
N SER A 104 -5.06 -12.39 -12.80
CA SER A 104 -5.72 -13.65 -13.14
C SER A 104 -6.73 -13.46 -14.27
N SER A 105 -7.52 -12.37 -14.23
CA SER A 105 -8.47 -12.04 -15.31
C SER A 105 -7.76 -11.75 -16.64
N PHE A 106 -6.66 -10.97 -16.62
CA PHE A 106 -5.90 -10.66 -17.83
C PHE A 106 -5.32 -11.92 -18.47
N THR A 107 -4.87 -12.86 -17.63
CA THR A 107 -4.28 -14.13 -18.06
C THR A 107 -5.35 -15.07 -18.61
N ALA A 108 -6.51 -15.17 -17.93
CA ALA A 108 -7.61 -16.03 -18.36
C ALA A 108 -8.23 -15.55 -19.68
N ASP A 109 -8.38 -14.24 -19.85
CA ASP A 109 -8.94 -13.62 -21.05
C ASP A 109 -7.92 -13.52 -22.21
N GLN A 110 -6.66 -13.90 -21.97
CA GLN A 110 -5.56 -13.82 -22.94
C GLN A 110 -5.45 -12.43 -23.59
N LEU A 111 -5.54 -11.39 -22.77
CA LEU A 111 -5.58 -10.01 -23.27
C LEU A 111 -4.28 -9.60 -23.96
N GLU A 112 -4.43 -8.85 -25.05
CA GLU A 112 -3.30 -8.21 -25.72
C GLU A 112 -2.74 -7.07 -24.87
N LEU A 113 -1.49 -6.72 -25.11
CA LEU A 113 -0.75 -5.71 -24.34
C LEU A 113 -1.50 -4.38 -24.16
N ASP A 114 -2.08 -3.84 -25.24
CA ASP A 114 -2.80 -2.56 -25.20
C ASP A 114 -4.12 -2.67 -24.39
N GLN A 115 -4.74 -3.86 -24.37
CA GLN A 115 -5.93 -4.13 -23.56
C GLN A 115 -5.56 -4.24 -22.08
N VAL A 116 -4.48 -4.96 -21.75
CA VAL A 116 -3.93 -5.04 -20.39
C VAL A 116 -3.61 -3.64 -19.86
N ALA A 117 -2.92 -2.83 -20.67
CA ALA A 117 -2.59 -1.44 -20.34
C ALA A 117 -3.82 -0.60 -20.02
N SER A 118 -4.85 -0.67 -20.87
CA SER A 118 -6.11 0.07 -20.68
C SER A 118 -6.84 -0.37 -19.40
N ARG A 119 -6.80 -1.67 -19.07
CA ARG A 119 -7.37 -2.18 -17.82
C ARG A 119 -6.59 -1.68 -16.60
N ILE A 120 -5.26 -1.70 -16.65
CA ILE A 120 -4.42 -1.18 -15.56
C ILE A 120 -4.67 0.31 -15.34
N GLU A 121 -4.76 1.10 -16.43
CA GLU A 121 -5.08 2.54 -16.33
C GLU A 121 -6.43 2.78 -15.67
N ALA A 122 -7.46 2.01 -16.05
CA ALA A 122 -8.79 2.11 -15.47
C ALA A 122 -8.77 1.76 -13.97
N VAL A 123 -8.09 0.68 -13.59
CA VAL A 123 -7.94 0.27 -12.17
C VAL A 123 -7.26 1.37 -11.36
N LEU A 124 -6.12 1.89 -11.83
CA LEU A 124 -5.39 2.93 -11.11
C LEU A 124 -6.19 4.23 -11.02
N THR A 125 -6.89 4.62 -12.09
CA THR A 125 -7.75 5.81 -12.10
C THR A 125 -8.89 5.68 -11.09
N ASP A 126 -9.52 4.50 -11.00
CA ASP A 126 -10.60 4.24 -10.05
C ASP A 126 -10.10 4.31 -8.60
N ILE A 127 -8.97 3.67 -8.29
CA ILE A 127 -8.36 3.76 -6.95
C ILE A 127 -7.99 5.20 -6.59
N GLN A 128 -7.43 5.97 -7.54
CA GLN A 128 -7.15 7.39 -7.31
C GLN A 128 -8.41 8.21 -7.06
N ALA A 129 -9.51 7.92 -7.75
CA ALA A 129 -10.79 8.60 -7.54
C ALA A 129 -11.39 8.28 -6.16
N ARG A 130 -11.34 7.01 -5.73
CA ARG A 130 -11.76 6.59 -4.38
C ARG A 130 -10.92 7.28 -3.30
N ALA A 131 -9.60 7.27 -3.48
CA ALA A 131 -8.67 7.93 -2.58
C ALA A 131 -8.94 9.44 -2.49
N ALA A 132 -9.16 10.11 -3.63
CA ALA A 132 -9.49 11.54 -3.65
C ALA A 132 -10.82 11.83 -2.93
N ALA A 133 -11.84 11.00 -3.14
CA ALA A 133 -13.14 11.16 -2.48
C ALA A 133 -13.08 10.96 -0.96
N GLU A 134 -12.24 10.04 -0.49
CA GLU A 134 -12.00 9.85 0.94
C GLU A 134 -11.20 11.02 1.53
N LEU A 135 -10.08 11.39 0.90
CA LEU A 135 -9.19 12.46 1.38
C LEU A 135 -9.87 13.82 1.41
N GLN A 136 -10.88 14.07 0.57
CA GLN A 136 -11.69 15.29 0.63
C GLN A 136 -12.42 15.47 1.97
N GLN A 137 -12.64 14.39 2.72
CA GLN A 137 -13.33 14.42 4.02
C GLN A 137 -12.37 14.78 5.16
N TRP A 138 -11.06 14.65 4.93
CA TRP A 138 -10.02 14.88 5.92
C TRP A 138 -9.49 16.32 5.86
N VAL A 139 -9.13 16.84 7.04
CA VAL A 139 -8.60 18.19 7.25
C VAL A 139 -7.32 18.06 8.08
N GLY A 140 -6.22 18.66 7.61
CA GLY A 140 -4.96 18.67 8.33
C GLY A 140 -3.74 18.98 7.45
N PRO A 141 -2.54 18.97 8.02
CA PRO A 141 -2.27 18.75 9.45
C PRO A 141 -2.81 19.90 10.32
N LEU A 142 -3.40 19.55 11.46
CA LEU A 142 -3.87 20.43 12.52
C LEU A 142 -2.95 20.31 13.73
N GLY A 143 -2.66 21.42 14.40
CA GLY A 143 -1.75 21.46 15.53
C GLY A 143 -0.94 22.75 15.53
N GLU A 144 -0.51 23.17 16.71
CA GLU A 144 0.38 24.33 16.84
C GLU A 144 1.79 23.94 16.37
N PRO A 145 2.57 24.87 15.78
CA PRO A 145 3.96 24.63 15.46
C PRO A 145 4.74 24.15 16.70
N GLY A 146 5.39 22.99 16.60
CA GLY A 146 6.13 22.38 17.71
C GLY A 146 5.33 21.38 18.55
N CYS A 147 4.04 21.22 18.28
CA CYS A 147 3.22 20.13 18.83
C CYS A 147 3.04 19.02 17.78
N GLU A 148 2.64 17.83 18.27
CA GLU A 148 2.22 16.73 17.40
C GLU A 148 1.02 17.16 16.55
N GLN A 149 1.14 16.90 15.25
CA GLN A 149 0.11 17.23 14.27
C GLN A 149 -0.87 16.07 14.14
N TYR A 150 -2.15 16.39 13.93
CA TYR A 150 -3.20 15.41 13.73
C TYR A 150 -4.08 15.79 12.52
N TYR A 151 -4.88 14.83 12.08
CA TYR A 151 -5.83 14.96 10.99
C TYR A 151 -7.23 14.70 11.52
N TYR A 152 -8.20 15.43 10.99
CA TYR A 152 -9.60 15.36 11.40
C TYR A 152 -10.50 15.02 10.22
N ASN A 153 -11.33 14.01 10.35
CA ASN A 153 -12.35 13.68 9.37
C ASN A 153 -13.64 14.46 9.71
N SER A 154 -14.01 15.38 8.81
CA SER A 154 -15.16 16.28 8.97
C SER A 154 -16.51 15.58 8.85
N VAL A 155 -16.56 14.39 8.24
CA VAL A 155 -17.80 13.62 8.03
C VAL A 155 -18.07 12.70 9.22
N THR A 156 -17.05 11.96 9.69
CA THR A 156 -17.18 11.01 10.80
C THR A 156 -17.02 11.68 12.16
N GLY A 157 -16.36 12.84 12.20
CA GLY A 157 -16.02 13.54 13.44
C GLY A 157 -14.84 12.94 14.20
N CYS A 158 -14.09 12.02 13.59
CA CYS A 158 -12.93 11.36 14.19
C CYS A 158 -11.61 12.08 13.88
N SER A 159 -10.60 11.88 14.73
CA SER A 159 -9.23 12.36 14.49
C SER A 159 -8.23 11.21 14.47
N THR A 160 -7.11 11.39 13.77
CA THR A 160 -5.98 10.45 13.72
C THR A 160 -4.65 11.19 13.75
N TRP A 161 -3.60 10.52 14.22
CA TRP A 161 -2.22 10.99 14.16
C TRP A 161 -1.52 10.62 12.85
N GLU A 162 -2.06 9.65 12.12
CA GLU A 162 -1.54 9.18 10.83
C GLU A 162 -1.96 10.13 9.71
N ASP A 163 -1.06 10.42 8.77
CA ASP A 163 -1.45 11.13 7.54
C ASP A 163 -2.33 10.22 6.67
N PRO A 164 -3.63 10.52 6.48
CA PRO A 164 -4.51 9.69 5.65
C PRO A 164 -4.00 9.60 4.20
N CYS A 165 -3.24 10.60 3.72
CA CYS A 165 -2.64 10.59 2.40
C CYS A 165 -1.55 9.54 2.27
N GLU A 166 -0.81 9.26 3.35
CA GLU A 166 0.33 8.35 3.32
C GLU A 166 -0.12 6.91 3.03
N ARG A 167 -1.19 6.45 3.69
CA ARG A 167 -1.80 5.14 3.42
C ARG A 167 -2.19 4.99 1.94
N TRP A 168 -2.90 5.98 1.39
CA TRP A 168 -3.35 5.94 -0.01
C TRP A 168 -2.18 6.02 -1.01
N ARG A 169 -1.16 6.83 -0.72
CA ARG A 169 0.05 6.92 -1.55
C ARG A 169 0.78 5.58 -1.60
N TYR A 170 0.86 4.89 -0.48
CA TYR A 170 1.49 3.58 -0.40
C TYR A 170 0.70 2.53 -1.18
N ASP A 171 -0.62 2.45 -0.96
CA ASP A 171 -1.50 1.51 -1.67
C ASP A 171 -1.46 1.71 -3.20
N ILE A 172 -1.59 2.94 -3.68
CA ILE A 172 -1.48 3.27 -5.11
C ILE A 172 -0.10 2.87 -5.66
N HIS A 173 0.97 3.12 -4.90
CA HIS A 173 2.32 2.73 -5.30
C HIS A 173 2.47 1.22 -5.48
N VAL A 174 2.00 0.43 -4.51
CA VAL A 174 2.06 -1.04 -4.54
C VAL A 174 1.29 -1.56 -5.75
N ARG A 175 0.04 -1.10 -5.94
CA ARG A 175 -0.78 -1.50 -7.09
C ARG A 175 -0.12 -1.16 -8.42
N TYR A 176 0.39 0.06 -8.52
CA TYR A 176 1.11 0.51 -9.70
C TYR A 176 2.29 -0.41 -9.99
N ASP A 177 3.20 -0.61 -9.04
CA ASP A 177 4.44 -1.34 -9.30
C ASP A 177 4.20 -2.84 -9.57
N LEU A 178 3.18 -3.45 -8.94
CA LEU A 178 2.77 -4.82 -9.25
C LEU A 178 2.16 -4.95 -10.66
N LEU A 179 1.16 -4.13 -10.98
CA LEU A 179 0.45 -4.20 -12.26
C LEU A 179 1.33 -3.78 -13.44
N VAL A 180 2.14 -2.75 -13.25
CA VAL A 180 3.07 -2.24 -14.26
C VAL A 180 4.26 -3.17 -14.44
N GLY A 181 4.72 -3.81 -13.36
CA GLY A 181 5.74 -4.85 -13.42
C GLY A 181 5.36 -6.00 -14.33
N LEU A 182 4.08 -6.40 -14.35
CA LEU A 182 3.56 -7.42 -15.28
C LEU A 182 3.77 -7.02 -16.75
N VAL A 183 3.44 -5.77 -17.09
CA VAL A 183 3.58 -5.23 -18.46
C VAL A 183 5.05 -5.17 -18.88
N ALA A 184 5.94 -4.76 -17.98
CA ALA A 184 7.37 -4.70 -18.24
C ALA A 184 7.99 -6.09 -18.46
N ALA A 185 7.52 -7.12 -17.74
CA ALA A 185 7.97 -8.49 -17.90
C ALA A 185 7.57 -9.11 -19.26
N GLY A 186 6.50 -8.61 -19.90
CA GLY A 186 6.06 -9.03 -21.24
C GLY A 186 6.92 -8.51 -22.40
N GLY A 187 7.96 -7.71 -22.13
CA GLY A 187 8.92 -7.21 -23.11
C GLY A 187 8.77 -5.70 -23.44
N PHE A 188 9.88 -5.01 -23.68
CA PHE A 188 9.91 -3.55 -23.91
C PHE A 188 9.64 -3.16 -25.37
N SER A 189 8.39 -3.35 -25.83
CA SER A 189 7.92 -2.72 -27.06
C SER A 189 7.90 -1.18 -26.94
N ALA A 190 7.97 -0.47 -28.07
CA ALA A 190 7.69 0.97 -28.10
C ALA A 190 6.28 1.29 -27.56
N SER A 191 5.31 0.38 -27.74
CA SER A 191 3.98 0.49 -27.14
C SER A 191 4.06 0.41 -25.61
N CYS A 192 4.79 -0.58 -25.06
CA CYS A 192 5.03 -0.71 -23.61
C CYS A 192 5.60 0.60 -23.02
N LYS A 193 6.67 1.15 -23.61
CA LYS A 193 7.31 2.37 -23.06
C LYS A 193 6.34 3.56 -23.00
N ARG A 194 5.48 3.71 -24.01
CA ARG A 194 4.44 4.76 -24.02
C ARG A 194 3.39 4.52 -22.93
N ILE A 195 2.90 3.29 -22.82
CA ILE A 195 1.93 2.87 -21.81
C ILE A 195 2.48 3.13 -20.40
N LEU A 196 3.72 2.69 -20.13
CA LEU A 196 4.40 2.91 -18.86
C LEU A 196 4.48 4.40 -18.50
N ALA A 197 4.77 5.27 -19.47
CA ALA A 197 4.83 6.71 -19.25
C ALA A 197 3.46 7.34 -18.93
N VAL A 198 2.38 6.86 -19.57
CA VAL A 198 1.00 7.30 -19.29
C VAL A 198 0.60 6.91 -17.87
N LEU A 199 0.80 5.64 -17.51
CA LEU A 199 0.46 5.13 -16.18
C LEU A 199 1.27 5.84 -15.09
N ALA A 200 2.56 6.08 -15.31
CA ALA A 200 3.40 6.82 -14.37
C ALA A 200 2.91 8.26 -14.16
N ASN A 201 2.44 8.92 -15.21
CA ASN A 201 1.89 10.27 -15.12
C ASN A 201 0.54 10.31 -14.42
N ALA A 202 -0.31 9.29 -14.60
CA ALA A 202 -1.56 9.16 -13.86
C ALA A 202 -1.26 9.07 -12.35
N CYS A 203 -0.35 8.17 -11.93
CA CYS A 203 0.03 8.02 -10.53
C CYS A 203 0.64 9.30 -9.92
N ARG A 204 1.46 10.04 -10.68
CA ARG A 204 2.05 11.31 -10.22
C ARG A 204 1.06 12.45 -10.01
N ARG A 205 -0.15 12.37 -10.57
CA ARG A 205 -1.19 13.40 -10.39
C ARG A 205 -1.94 13.28 -9.06
N PHE A 206 -1.64 12.27 -8.24
CA PHE A 206 -2.26 12.15 -6.93
C PHE A 206 -1.82 13.31 -6.02
N PRO A 207 -2.76 14.16 -5.55
CA PRO A 207 -2.42 15.30 -4.69
C PRO A 207 -1.91 14.77 -3.34
N GLY A 208 -0.76 15.28 -2.87
CA GLY A 208 -0.15 14.79 -1.63
C GLY A 208 1.37 14.88 -1.50
N GLY A 209 2.09 15.47 -2.47
CA GLY A 209 3.54 15.69 -2.34
C GLY A 209 3.88 16.51 -1.09
N SER A 210 5.01 16.22 -0.44
CA SER A 210 5.45 16.82 0.84
C SER A 210 5.08 18.30 0.95
N GLY A 211 4.02 18.60 1.73
CA GLY A 211 3.49 19.96 1.91
C GLY A 211 2.05 20.20 1.42
N ALA A 212 1.38 19.22 0.82
CA ALA A 212 -0.04 19.35 0.47
C ALA A 212 -0.91 19.36 1.74
N SER A 213 -1.24 20.56 2.27
CA SER A 213 -2.29 20.69 3.28
C SER A 213 -3.62 20.22 2.69
N LEU A 214 -4.27 19.26 3.36
CA LEU A 214 -5.68 19.01 3.16
C LEU A 214 -6.47 20.28 3.52
N HIS A 215 -7.70 20.39 3.02
CA HIS A 215 -8.45 21.65 2.94
C HIS A 215 -8.39 22.46 4.24
N ARG A 216 -7.55 23.51 4.28
CA ARG A 216 -7.36 24.37 5.47
C ARG A 216 -8.46 25.42 5.53
N GLN A 217 -9.71 25.00 5.73
CA GLN A 217 -10.80 25.97 5.98
C GLN A 217 -10.67 26.52 7.40
N GLY A 218 -10.65 27.85 7.52
CA GLY A 218 -10.40 28.55 8.77
C GLY A 218 -11.47 28.30 9.82
N TYR A 219 -11.22 27.32 10.69
CA TYR A 219 -11.98 27.12 11.92
C TYR A 219 -11.16 27.63 13.11
N SER A 220 -11.09 28.97 13.24
CA SER A 220 -10.60 29.65 14.43
C SER A 220 -11.81 30.00 15.30
N SER A 221 -12.18 29.12 16.24
CA SER A 221 -12.91 29.46 17.50
C SER A 221 -13.47 28.30 18.31
N HIS A 222 -13.40 27.02 17.88
CA HIS A 222 -14.00 25.90 18.64
C HIS A 222 -13.00 24.87 19.23
N LEU A 223 -11.69 25.13 19.15
CA LEU A 223 -10.64 24.23 19.66
C LEU A 223 -10.47 24.26 21.19
N ARG A 224 -11.57 24.14 21.94
CA ARG A 224 -11.54 23.90 23.40
C ARG A 224 -12.26 22.65 23.86
N ALA A 225 -12.78 21.83 22.94
CA ALA A 225 -13.66 20.73 23.30
C ALA A 225 -13.43 19.43 22.50
N VAL A 226 -12.19 18.99 22.30
CA VAL A 226 -11.89 17.57 21.97
C VAL A 226 -10.57 17.12 22.61
N LYS A 227 -10.33 17.50 23.86
CA LYS A 227 -9.30 16.82 24.68
C LYS A 227 -9.82 15.52 25.31
N GLU A 228 -11.13 15.27 25.21
CA GLU A 228 -11.81 14.19 25.91
C GLU A 228 -12.95 13.64 25.04
N LYS A 229 -12.62 12.79 24.07
CA LYS A 229 -13.49 11.67 23.70
C LYS A 229 -12.61 10.43 23.58
N PRO A 230 -13.05 9.30 24.14
CA PRO A 230 -12.20 8.15 24.32
C PRO A 230 -11.75 7.63 22.96
N ILE A 231 -10.45 7.37 22.86
CA ILE A 231 -9.91 6.33 22.00
C ILE A 231 -10.81 5.10 22.21
N GLY A 232 -11.32 4.50 21.13
CA GLY A 232 -12.27 3.39 21.17
C GLY A 232 -11.84 2.28 22.16
N PRO A 233 -12.80 1.47 22.65
CA PRO A 233 -12.61 0.65 23.84
C PRO A 233 -11.43 -0.33 23.70
N TRP A 234 -10.62 -0.37 24.76
CA TRP A 234 -9.64 -1.41 25.03
C TRP A 234 -10.34 -2.77 25.10
N ASN A 235 -10.28 -3.57 24.03
CA ASN A 235 -10.64 -4.98 24.07
C ASN A 235 -9.39 -5.79 24.45
N HIS A 236 -9.14 -5.91 25.76
CA HIS A 236 -8.49 -7.10 26.29
C HIS A 236 -9.54 -8.21 26.38
N GLU A 237 -9.16 -9.45 26.03
CA GLU A 237 -9.99 -10.67 25.90
C GLU A 237 -10.75 -10.75 24.57
N GLU A 238 -10.49 -11.74 23.71
CA GLU A 238 -10.72 -13.16 23.97
C GLU A 238 -9.54 -14.05 23.53
N ARG A 239 -8.87 -14.67 24.51
CA ARG A 239 -8.00 -15.82 24.31
C ARG A 239 -8.84 -17.08 24.60
N PRO A 240 -9.08 -18.01 23.67
CA PRO A 240 -9.74 -19.28 24.00
C PRO A 240 -8.80 -20.08 24.91
N LYS A 241 -9.27 -20.44 26.11
CA LYS A 241 -8.56 -21.37 27.00
C LYS A 241 -8.72 -22.79 26.44
N PRO A 242 -7.62 -23.53 26.19
CA PRO A 242 -7.73 -24.94 25.82
C PRO A 242 -8.23 -25.77 27.02
N SER A 243 -9.12 -26.71 26.71
CA SER A 243 -9.70 -27.71 27.62
C SER A 243 -8.70 -28.81 27.99
#